data_AF-A0A480LIA4-F1
#
_entry.id   AF-A0A480LIA4-F1
#
_cell.length_a   1.000
_cell.length_b   1.000
_cell.length_c   1.000
_cell.angle_alpha   90.00
_cell.angle_beta   90.00
_cell.angle_gamma   90.00
#
_symmetry.space_group_name_H-M   'P 1'
#
loop_
_entity.id
_entity.type
_entity.pdbx_description
1 polymer ?
#
loop_
_entity_poly.entity_id
_entity_poly.type
_entity_poly.pdbx_seq_one_letter_code
_entity_poly.pdbx_strand_id
1 'polypeptide(L)'
;MEDDAPVIYGLEFQARALTPQTAETDAIRFLVGTQSLKYDNQIHIIDFDDENNIINKNVLLHRAGEIWHISASPADKGVLATCYNKTADSKVLTCAAVWRMPAELEPGGHESPEDAASPAHALELLCHLDHPARGSTACVAWEPAGDGKRVISLADNHLLLWDLQESSSQALAETGEEVIALPRDRP
;
A
#
# COMPACT_ATOMS: atom_id res chain seq x y z
N MET A 1 17.92 31.31 -4.87
CA MET A 1 17.86 30.03 -4.15
C MET A 1 19.02 29.24 -4.70
N GLU A 2 19.96 28.83 -3.84
CA GLU A 2 20.90 27.77 -4.24
C GLU A 2 20.06 26.53 -4.47
N ASP A 3 20.21 25.89 -5.65
CA ASP A 3 19.56 24.61 -5.91
C ASP A 3 20.27 23.58 -5.03
N ASP A 4 19.60 23.13 -3.97
CA ASP A 4 20.10 22.04 -3.14
C ASP A 4 20.31 20.79 -4.00
N ALA A 5 21.40 20.06 -3.73
CA ALA A 5 21.71 18.85 -4.45
C ALA A 5 20.60 17.81 -4.25
N PRO A 6 20.19 17.07 -5.29
CA PRO A 6 19.14 16.07 -5.16
C PRO A 6 19.59 14.94 -4.24
N VAL A 7 18.71 14.52 -3.33
CA VAL A 7 18.92 13.34 -2.48
C VAL A 7 18.38 12.11 -3.19
N ILE A 8 19.20 11.06 -3.26
CA ILE A 8 18.89 9.85 -4.00
C ILE A 8 18.80 8.68 -3.03
N TYR A 9 17.66 8.00 -3.03
CA TYR A 9 17.46 6.73 -2.34
C TYR A 9 17.40 5.57 -3.34
N GLY A 10 18.33 4.62 -3.21
CA GLY A 10 18.42 3.43 -4.05
C GLY A 10 17.67 2.24 -3.43
N LEU A 11 16.99 1.47 -4.26
CA LEU A 11 16.29 0.25 -3.86
C LEU A 11 17.08 -0.99 -4.29
N GLU A 12 17.10 -2.00 -3.42
CA GLU A 12 17.75 -3.29 -3.70
C GLU A 12 16.94 -4.15 -4.68
N PHE A 13 15.61 -4.03 -4.61
CA PHE A 13 14.67 -4.75 -5.45
C PHE A 13 13.93 -3.81 -6.41
N GLN A 14 13.48 -4.37 -7.52
CA GLN A 14 12.59 -3.65 -8.43
C GLN A 14 11.33 -3.22 -7.67
N ALA A 15 10.93 -1.97 -7.86
CA ALA A 15 9.72 -1.39 -7.29
C ALA A 15 8.83 -0.82 -8.39
N ARG A 16 7.53 -0.73 -8.09
CA ARG A 16 6.51 -0.20 -9.02
C ARG A 16 5.50 0.71 -8.35
N ALA A 17 5.22 0.49 -7.07
CA ALA A 17 4.26 1.28 -6.32
C ALA A 17 4.98 2.33 -5.47
N LEU A 18 4.54 3.59 -5.56
CA LEU A 18 4.98 4.71 -4.75
C LEU A 18 3.73 5.52 -4.35
N THR A 19 3.58 5.86 -3.08
CA THR A 19 2.48 6.71 -2.62
C THR A 19 2.90 7.57 -1.43
N PRO A 20 2.44 8.82 -1.28
CA PRO A 20 2.63 9.58 -0.05
C PRO A 20 1.83 8.97 1.10
N GLN A 21 2.31 9.10 2.33
CA GLN A 21 1.53 8.75 3.52
C GLN A 21 0.66 9.94 3.93
N THR A 22 -0.52 10.07 3.32
CA THR A 22 -1.37 11.28 3.43
C THR A 22 -1.82 11.64 4.84
N ALA A 23 -1.95 10.66 5.74
CA ALA A 23 -2.29 10.89 7.14
C ALA A 23 -1.09 11.32 8.01
N GLU A 24 0.13 11.30 7.47
CA GLU A 24 1.30 11.92 8.10
C GLU A 24 1.38 13.38 7.67
N THR A 25 1.06 14.29 8.59
CA THR A 25 1.04 15.73 8.34
C THR A 25 2.29 16.45 8.83
N ASP A 26 3.08 15.77 9.67
CA ASP A 26 4.21 16.38 10.39
C ASP A 26 5.56 16.05 9.74
N ALA A 27 5.58 15.16 8.74
CA ALA A 27 6.79 14.74 8.04
C ALA A 27 6.52 14.45 6.56
N ILE A 28 7.54 14.64 5.71
CA ILE A 28 7.48 14.27 4.29
C ILE A 28 7.79 12.78 4.17
N ARG A 29 6.75 11.95 4.08
CA ARG A 29 6.87 10.50 4.05
C ARG A 29 6.24 9.84 2.84
N PHE A 30 6.98 8.89 2.26
CA PHE A 30 6.52 8.08 1.13
C PHE A 30 6.64 6.58 1.42
N LEU A 31 5.75 5.80 0.81
CA LEU A 31 5.76 4.34 0.83
C LEU A 31 6.14 3.80 -0.55
N VAL A 32 7.09 2.86 -0.60
CA VAL A 32 7.53 2.22 -1.85
C VAL A 32 7.42 0.72 -1.74
N GLY A 33 6.70 0.08 -2.68
CA GLY A 33 6.50 -1.36 -2.73
C GLY A 33 7.38 -2.07 -3.75
N THR A 34 8.01 -3.17 -3.34
CA THR A 34 8.87 -4.00 -4.20
C THR A 34 8.11 -5.14 -4.91
N GLN A 35 8.76 -5.72 -5.93
CA GLN A 35 8.23 -6.75 -6.83
C GLN A 35 9.24 -7.89 -7.06
N SER A 36 9.67 -8.54 -5.99
CA SER A 36 10.50 -9.74 -6.03
C SER A 36 9.66 -11.00 -6.19
N LEU A 37 10.06 -11.86 -7.14
CA LEU A 37 9.56 -13.23 -7.30
C LEU A 37 10.34 -14.26 -6.47
N LYS A 38 11.48 -13.87 -5.88
CA LYS A 38 12.43 -14.78 -5.22
C LYS A 38 12.51 -14.59 -3.71
N TYR A 39 12.25 -13.38 -3.25
CA TYR A 39 12.38 -12.97 -1.86
C TYR A 39 11.06 -12.39 -1.38
N ASP A 40 10.86 -12.36 -0.06
CA ASP A 40 9.75 -11.62 0.52
C ASP A 40 9.77 -10.16 0.03
N ASN A 41 8.61 -9.66 -0.34
CA ASN A 41 8.47 -8.29 -0.79
C ASN A 41 8.51 -7.34 0.40
N GLN A 42 8.73 -6.06 0.11
CA GLN A 42 9.03 -5.04 1.11
C GLN A 42 8.25 -3.76 0.81
N ILE A 43 7.86 -3.07 1.87
CA ILE A 43 7.42 -1.68 1.84
C ILE A 43 8.50 -0.85 2.50
N HIS A 44 9.18 -0.03 1.72
CA HIS A 44 10.10 0.97 2.24
C HIS A 44 9.30 2.21 2.63
N ILE A 45 9.46 2.64 3.87
CA ILE A 45 8.97 3.90 4.40
C ILE A 45 10.13 4.87 4.33
N ILE A 46 9.99 5.91 3.52
CA ILE A 46 11.03 6.90 3.26
C ILE A 46 10.61 8.20 3.97
N ASP A 47 11.41 8.62 4.92
CA ASP A 47 11.28 9.89 5.63
C ASP A 47 12.29 10.89 5.09
N PHE A 48 11.80 11.94 4.43
CA PHE A 48 12.63 13.01 3.93
C PHE A 48 12.64 14.18 4.91
N ASP A 49 13.83 14.52 5.41
CA ASP A 49 14.11 15.70 6.20
C ASP A 49 14.60 16.79 5.24
N ASP A 50 13.73 17.77 4.96
CA ASP A 50 13.99 18.87 4.04
C ASP A 50 14.92 19.94 4.63
N GLU A 51 15.02 20.04 5.96
CA GLU A 51 15.92 20.96 6.64
C GLU A 51 17.38 20.50 6.53
N ASN A 52 17.63 19.21 6.69
CA ASN A 52 18.97 18.62 6.67
C ASN A 52 19.33 17.99 5.32
N ASN A 53 18.36 17.88 4.40
CA ASN A 53 18.49 17.19 3.11
C ASN A 53 18.94 15.72 3.28
N ILE A 54 18.33 15.01 4.24
CA ILE A 54 18.64 13.63 4.59
C ILE A 54 17.41 12.74 4.37
N ILE A 55 17.63 11.51 3.91
CA ILE A 55 16.60 10.47 3.85
C ILE A 55 16.87 9.43 4.94
N ASN A 56 15.88 9.23 5.80
CA ASN A 56 15.79 8.10 6.71
C ASN A 56 14.87 7.03 6.11
N LYS A 57 15.06 5.77 6.52
CA LYS A 57 14.25 4.66 6.01
C LYS A 57 13.86 3.67 7.10
N ASN A 58 12.69 3.09 6.94
CA ASN A 58 12.25 1.86 7.61
C ASN A 58 11.75 0.86 6.56
N VAL A 59 11.87 -0.44 6.82
CA VAL A 59 11.47 -1.49 5.87
C VAL A 59 10.53 -2.46 6.54
N LEU A 60 9.33 -2.60 5.97
CA LEU A 60 8.33 -3.58 6.40
C LEU A 60 8.28 -4.74 5.42
N LEU A 61 8.09 -5.95 5.93
CA LEU A 61 7.91 -7.14 5.12
C LEU A 61 6.45 -7.29 4.66
N HIS A 62 6.30 -7.47 3.35
CA HIS A 62 5.07 -7.80 2.67
C HIS A 62 5.14 -9.23 2.12
N ARG A 63 4.97 -10.21 3.01
CA ARG A 63 5.06 -11.65 2.69
C ARG A 63 3.92 -12.17 1.81
N ALA A 64 2.89 -11.36 1.60
CA ALA A 64 1.71 -11.78 0.86
C ALA A 64 1.95 -11.88 -0.66
N GLY A 65 2.97 -11.19 -1.19
CA GLY A 65 3.32 -11.24 -2.61
C GLY A 65 3.91 -9.94 -3.16
N GLU A 66 4.12 -9.91 -4.48
CA GLU A 66 4.64 -8.75 -5.21
C GLU A 66 3.66 -7.58 -5.10
N ILE A 67 4.14 -6.38 -4.82
CA ILE A 67 3.26 -5.22 -4.62
C ILE A 67 3.04 -4.51 -5.95
N TRP A 68 1.79 -4.45 -6.40
CA TRP A 68 1.40 -3.81 -7.66
C TRP A 68 0.77 -2.44 -7.45
N HIS A 69 0.13 -2.22 -6.30
CA HIS A 69 -0.47 -0.95 -5.93
C HIS A 69 -0.37 -0.77 -4.40
N ILE A 70 -0.15 0.47 -3.95
CA ILE A 70 -0.24 0.87 -2.54
C ILE A 70 -1.15 2.10 -2.46
N SER A 71 -2.03 2.12 -1.47
CA SER A 71 -2.83 3.30 -1.12
C SER A 71 -2.75 3.51 0.39
N ALA A 72 -2.19 4.64 0.83
CA ALA A 72 -2.14 4.99 2.26
C ALA A 72 -3.51 5.47 2.74
N SER A 73 -3.88 5.12 3.97
CA SER A 73 -5.12 5.63 4.57
C SER A 73 -5.04 7.15 4.73
N PRO A 74 -6.13 7.88 4.44
CA PRO A 74 -6.21 9.32 4.65
C PRO A 74 -6.41 9.70 6.12
N ALA A 75 -6.78 8.75 6.99
CA ALA A 75 -7.17 9.01 8.38
C ALA A 75 -6.25 8.39 9.44
N ASP A 76 -5.50 7.32 9.10
CA ASP A 76 -4.58 6.64 10.01
C ASP A 76 -3.25 6.36 9.30
N LYS A 77 -2.17 7.01 9.72
CA LYS A 77 -0.85 6.83 9.10
C LYS A 77 -0.31 5.41 9.23
N GLY A 78 -0.75 4.65 10.23
CA GLY A 78 -0.39 3.25 10.41
C GLY A 78 -1.15 2.29 9.51
N VAL A 79 -2.07 2.76 8.65
CA VAL A 79 -2.92 1.90 7.82
C VAL A 79 -2.69 2.13 6.33
N LEU A 80 -2.60 1.04 5.57
CA LEU A 80 -2.49 1.08 4.12
C LEU A 80 -3.29 -0.06 3.48
N ALA A 81 -3.57 0.08 2.19
CA ALA A 81 -4.10 -0.98 1.35
C ALA A 81 -3.09 -1.33 0.25
N THR A 82 -2.97 -2.61 -0.09
CA THR A 82 -2.14 -3.06 -1.22
C THR A 82 -2.97 -3.89 -2.20
N CYS A 83 -2.61 -3.81 -3.49
CA CYS A 83 -2.90 -4.87 -4.45
C CYS A 83 -1.61 -5.63 -4.69
N TYR A 84 -1.68 -6.96 -4.63
CA TYR A 84 -0.50 -7.80 -4.71
C TYR A 84 -0.75 -9.08 -5.50
N ASN A 85 0.31 -9.57 -6.14
CA ASN A 85 0.29 -10.84 -6.83
C ASN A 85 0.91 -11.92 -5.96
N LYS A 86 0.19 -13.04 -5.79
CA LYS A 86 0.69 -14.24 -5.15
C LYS A 86 0.59 -15.42 -6.12
N THR A 87 1.52 -16.37 -6.00
CA THR A 87 1.46 -17.60 -6.79
C THR A 87 0.81 -18.70 -5.97
N ALA A 88 -0.24 -19.32 -6.51
CA ALA A 88 -0.89 -20.49 -5.94
C ALA A 88 -1.22 -21.49 -7.07
N ASP A 89 -0.91 -22.77 -6.89
CA ASP A 89 -1.20 -23.83 -7.86
C ASP A 89 -0.74 -23.50 -9.31
N SER A 90 0.47 -22.96 -9.45
CA SER A 90 1.06 -22.51 -10.73
C SER A 90 0.27 -21.41 -11.46
N LYS A 91 -0.63 -20.73 -10.76
CA LYS A 91 -1.37 -19.55 -11.23
C LYS A 91 -0.96 -18.32 -10.45
N VAL A 92 -0.96 -17.18 -11.13
CA VAL A 92 -0.83 -15.87 -10.49
C VAL A 92 -2.22 -15.39 -10.10
N LEU A 93 -2.41 -15.10 -8.82
CA LEU A 93 -3.62 -14.51 -8.27
C LEU A 93 -3.32 -13.08 -7.85
N THR A 94 -4.13 -12.14 -8.31
CA THR A 94 -4.09 -10.76 -7.82
C THR A 94 -5.11 -10.61 -6.72
N CYS A 95 -4.64 -10.18 -5.56
CA CYS A 95 -5.44 -10.00 -4.36
C CYS A 95 -5.33 -8.55 -3.89
N ALA A 96 -6.25 -8.13 -3.02
CA ALA A 96 -6.13 -6.87 -2.31
C ALA A 96 -6.40 -7.04 -0.82
N ALA A 97 -5.74 -6.23 0.01
CA ALA A 97 -5.91 -6.27 1.44
C ALA A 97 -5.57 -4.93 2.10
N VAL A 98 -6.12 -4.75 3.30
CA VAL A 98 -5.81 -3.64 4.21
C VAL A 98 -4.91 -4.16 5.33
N TRP A 99 -3.90 -3.37 5.66
CA TRP A 99 -2.83 -3.73 6.59
C TRP A 99 -2.62 -2.64 7.63
N ARG A 100 -2.18 -3.06 8.81
CA ARG A 100 -1.67 -2.18 9.86
C ARG A 100 -0.14 -2.33 9.97
N MET A 101 0.54 -1.20 9.96
CA MET A 101 1.96 -1.09 10.26
C MET A 101 2.17 -1.26 11.77
N PRO A 102 3.30 -1.85 12.19
CA PRO A 102 3.69 -1.91 13.58
C PRO A 102 3.89 -0.50 14.15
N ALA A 103 3.53 -0.31 15.43
CA ALA A 103 3.57 1.00 16.10
C ALA A 103 5.00 1.48 16.43
N GLU A 104 5.94 0.55 16.58
CA GLU A 104 7.34 0.80 16.93
C GLU A 104 8.21 0.61 15.69
N LEU A 105 8.39 1.70 14.93
CA LEU A 105 9.34 1.75 13.81
C LEU A 105 10.53 2.60 14.26
N GLU A 106 11.56 1.95 14.81
CA GLU A 106 12.76 2.63 15.32
C GLU A 106 13.47 3.36 14.16
N PRO A 107 13.55 4.71 14.16
CA PRO A 107 14.23 5.44 13.10
C PRO A 107 15.73 5.14 13.13
N GLY A 108 16.26 4.56 12.05
CA GLY A 108 17.71 4.44 11.86
C GLY A 108 18.34 3.14 12.37
N GLY A 109 17.58 2.05 12.47
CA GLY A 109 18.16 0.71 12.62
C GLY A 109 19.09 0.38 11.45
N HIS A 110 20.39 0.27 11.70
CA HIS A 110 21.34 -0.38 10.79
C HIS A 110 21.11 -1.89 10.89
N GLU A 111 20.13 -2.41 10.13
CA GLU A 111 19.72 -3.80 10.27
C GLU A 111 20.45 -4.70 9.27
N SER A 112 21.10 -5.74 9.79
CA SER A 112 21.66 -6.82 8.97
C SER A 112 20.53 -7.69 8.42
N PRO A 113 20.70 -8.35 7.26
CA PRO A 113 19.67 -9.18 6.63
C PRO A 113 19.08 -10.30 7.52
N GLU A 114 19.73 -10.63 8.63
CA GLU A 114 19.31 -11.69 9.57
C GLU A 114 18.20 -11.26 10.55
N ASP A 115 17.96 -9.96 10.78
CA ASP A 115 16.89 -9.46 11.67
C ASP A 115 15.50 -9.35 11.01
N ALA A 116 15.42 -9.59 9.69
CA ALA A 116 14.17 -9.66 8.93
C ALA A 116 13.21 -10.79 9.39
N ALA A 117 13.67 -11.69 10.26
CA ALA A 117 12.80 -12.69 10.88
C ALA A 117 11.97 -12.14 12.06
N SER A 118 12.29 -10.94 12.58
CA SER A 118 11.57 -10.34 13.69
C SER A 118 10.13 -9.97 13.30
N PRO A 119 9.12 -10.31 14.13
CA PRO A 119 7.73 -9.89 13.90
C PRO A 119 7.56 -8.36 13.95
N ALA A 120 8.54 -7.63 14.48
CA ALA A 120 8.53 -6.16 14.55
C ALA A 120 8.45 -5.49 13.17
N HIS A 121 8.79 -6.19 12.09
CA HIS A 121 8.76 -5.66 10.73
C HIS A 121 7.63 -6.24 9.86
N ALA A 122 6.75 -7.06 10.43
CA ALA A 122 5.66 -7.67 9.69
C ALA A 122 4.41 -6.79 9.69
N LEU A 123 3.78 -6.66 8.51
CA LEU A 123 2.45 -6.06 8.40
C LEU A 123 1.39 -6.96 9.05
N GLU A 124 0.52 -6.36 9.85
CA GLU A 124 -0.68 -7.03 10.37
C GLU A 124 -1.80 -6.94 9.33
N LEU A 125 -2.39 -8.08 8.95
CA LEU A 125 -3.55 -8.11 8.06
C LEU A 125 -4.80 -7.68 8.83
N LEU A 126 -5.46 -6.61 8.38
CA LEU A 126 -6.76 -6.18 8.93
C LEU A 126 -7.92 -6.88 8.21
N CYS A 127 -7.96 -6.80 6.88
CA CYS A 127 -9.00 -7.48 6.10
C CYS A 127 -8.57 -7.72 4.64
N HIS A 128 -9.12 -8.76 4.03
CA HIS A 128 -9.03 -8.97 2.59
C HIS A 128 -10.12 -8.16 1.84
N LEU A 129 -9.74 -7.62 0.69
CA LEU A 129 -10.62 -6.92 -0.26
C LEU A 129 -10.81 -7.79 -1.51
N ASP A 130 -11.04 -9.08 -1.29
CA ASP A 130 -11.21 -10.08 -2.34
C ASP A 130 -12.68 -10.49 -2.41
N HIS A 131 -13.28 -10.41 -3.61
CA HIS A 131 -14.64 -10.89 -3.83
C HIS A 131 -14.60 -12.13 -4.74
N PRO A 132 -14.92 -13.35 -4.27
CA PRO A 132 -14.69 -14.60 -5.01
C PRO A 132 -15.32 -14.67 -6.42
N ALA A 133 -16.41 -13.95 -6.63
CA ALA A 133 -17.11 -13.87 -7.93
C ALA A 133 -16.57 -12.78 -8.88
N ARG A 134 -15.62 -11.95 -8.45
CA ARG A 134 -15.03 -10.85 -9.22
C ARG A 134 -13.53 -11.16 -9.34
N GLY A 135 -12.95 -11.06 -10.53
CA GLY A 135 -11.62 -11.60 -10.80
C GLY A 135 -10.48 -10.77 -10.21
N SER A 136 -9.53 -10.35 -11.04
CA SER A 136 -8.25 -9.79 -10.58
C SER A 136 -8.42 -8.33 -10.12
N THR A 137 -8.02 -8.03 -8.87
CA THR A 137 -8.07 -6.66 -8.32
C THR A 137 -6.89 -5.82 -8.81
N ALA A 138 -7.13 -4.90 -9.73
CA ALA A 138 -6.09 -4.08 -10.36
C ALA A 138 -5.61 -2.90 -9.49
N CYS A 139 -6.51 -2.27 -8.74
CA CYS A 139 -6.18 -1.15 -7.86
C CYS A 139 -7.17 -1.02 -6.69
N VAL A 140 -6.73 -0.30 -5.66
CA VAL A 140 -7.51 0.09 -4.47
C VAL A 140 -7.31 1.57 -4.19
N ALA A 141 -8.37 2.27 -3.80
CA ALA A 141 -8.31 3.67 -3.42
C ALA A 141 -9.19 3.92 -2.20
N TRP A 142 -8.67 4.63 -1.21
CA TRP A 142 -9.46 5.11 -0.08
C TRP A 142 -10.44 6.19 -0.52
N GLU A 143 -11.55 6.33 0.21
CA GLU A 143 -12.42 7.50 0.12
C GLU A 143 -11.58 8.77 0.41
N PRO A 144 -11.41 9.69 -0.55
CA PRO A 144 -10.56 10.85 -0.37
C PRO A 144 -11.09 11.75 0.75
N ALA A 145 -10.21 12.15 1.68
CA ALA A 145 -10.55 12.95 2.86
C ALA A 145 -11.69 12.37 3.73
N GLY A 146 -11.93 11.06 3.62
CA GLY A 146 -12.89 10.33 4.47
C GLY A 146 -12.31 9.99 5.84
N ASP A 147 -13.11 9.29 6.65
CA ASP A 147 -12.73 8.85 8.00
C ASP A 147 -11.91 7.55 8.04
N GLY A 148 -11.43 7.09 6.87
CA GLY A 148 -10.64 5.87 6.73
C GLY A 148 -11.46 4.58 6.83
N LYS A 149 -12.78 4.63 6.68
CA LYS A 149 -13.63 3.42 6.72
C LYS A 149 -14.10 2.93 5.36
N ARG A 150 -13.82 3.67 4.29
CA ARG A 150 -14.29 3.31 2.95
C ARG A 150 -13.15 3.18 1.96
N VAL A 151 -13.18 2.09 1.21
CA VAL A 151 -12.23 1.78 0.15
C VAL A 151 -12.99 1.36 -1.10
N ILE A 152 -12.51 1.73 -2.27
CA ILE A 152 -12.99 1.23 -3.55
C ILE A 152 -11.90 0.36 -4.16
N SER A 153 -12.26 -0.79 -4.71
CA SER A 153 -11.36 -1.63 -5.51
C SER A 153 -11.89 -1.80 -6.93
N LEU A 154 -10.99 -1.81 -7.92
CA LEU A 154 -11.32 -2.21 -9.30
C LEU A 154 -10.94 -3.69 -9.50
N ALA A 155 -11.94 -4.55 -9.66
CA ALA A 155 -11.75 -5.98 -9.93
C ALA A 155 -12.32 -6.33 -11.33
N ASP A 156 -11.42 -6.68 -12.26
CA ASP A 156 -11.71 -6.73 -13.70
C ASP A 156 -12.43 -5.46 -14.19
N ASN A 157 -13.74 -5.56 -14.48
CA ASN A 157 -14.60 -4.46 -14.94
C ASN A 157 -15.59 -3.97 -13.87
N HIS A 158 -15.35 -4.27 -12.58
CA HIS A 158 -16.26 -3.94 -11.50
C HIS A 158 -15.60 -3.04 -10.47
N LEU A 159 -16.30 -1.99 -10.07
CA LEU A 159 -15.97 -1.22 -8.88
C LEU A 159 -16.71 -1.84 -7.69
N LEU A 160 -15.96 -2.11 -6.63
CA LEU A 160 -16.47 -2.62 -5.37
C LEU A 160 -16.24 -1.56 -4.31
N LEU A 161 -17.30 -1.14 -3.63
CA LEU A 161 -17.22 -0.26 -2.47
C LEU A 161 -17.16 -1.14 -1.21
N TRP A 162 -16.17 -0.89 -0.37
CA TRP A 162 -15.91 -1.62 0.86
C TRP A 162 -16.13 -0.72 2.05
N ASP A 163 -16.96 -1.16 2.99
CA ASP A 163 -17.08 -0.56 4.32
C ASP A 163 -16.26 -1.39 5.33
N LEU A 164 -15.25 -0.75 5.91
CA LEU A 164 -14.32 -1.33 6.87
C LEU A 164 -14.90 -1.18 8.28
N GLN A 165 -15.11 -2.32 8.93
CA GLN A 165 -15.64 -2.37 10.29
C GLN A 165 -14.50 -2.66 11.27
N GLU A 166 -14.29 -1.78 12.25
CA GLU A 166 -13.16 -1.88 13.21
C GLU A 166 -13.12 -3.21 13.99
N SER A 167 -14.25 -3.89 14.14
CA SER A 167 -14.37 -5.16 14.88
C SER A 167 -14.38 -6.41 14.02
N SER A 168 -14.18 -6.30 12.70
CA SER A 168 -14.33 -7.41 11.76
C SER A 168 -13.09 -7.56 10.89
N SER A 169 -12.64 -8.80 10.69
CA SER A 169 -11.62 -9.13 9.68
C SER A 169 -12.18 -9.18 8.25
N GLN A 170 -13.47 -8.85 8.08
CA GLN A 170 -14.19 -8.84 6.82
C GLN A 170 -14.75 -7.44 6.56
N ALA A 171 -14.51 -6.93 5.36
CA ALA A 171 -15.16 -5.73 4.85
C ALA A 171 -16.46 -6.09 4.14
N LEU A 172 -17.49 -5.23 4.25
CA LEU A 172 -18.75 -5.40 3.52
C LEU A 172 -18.61 -4.80 2.13
N ALA A 173 -18.81 -5.61 1.09
CA ALA A 173 -18.75 -5.16 -0.30
C ALA A 173 -20.15 -4.82 -0.84
N GLU A 174 -20.31 -3.60 -1.34
CA GLU A 174 -21.42 -3.22 -2.20
C GLU A 174 -20.95 -3.15 -3.66
N THR A 175 -21.69 -3.77 -4.57
CA THR A 175 -21.40 -3.72 -6.01
C THR A 175 -22.18 -2.58 -6.64
N GLY A 176 -21.49 -1.54 -7.10
CA GLY A 176 -22.09 -0.52 -7.96
C GLY A 176 -21.99 -0.95 -9.42
N GLU A 177 -23.13 -1.18 -10.10
CA GLU A 177 -23.19 -1.17 -11.56
C GLU A 177 -23.45 0.27 -12.01
N GLU A 178 -22.45 1.15 -11.92
CA GLU A 178 -22.56 2.48 -12.52
C GLU A 178 -21.70 2.54 -13.78
N VAL A 179 -22.38 2.43 -14.94
CA VAL A 179 -21.78 2.74 -16.23
C VAL A 179 -21.55 4.24 -16.25
N ILE A 180 -20.36 4.69 -15.87
CA ILE A 180 -19.94 6.08 -16.08
C ILE A 180 -19.78 6.26 -17.59
N ALA A 181 -20.87 6.64 -18.26
CA ALA A 181 -20.83 7.10 -19.63
C ALA A 181 -20.04 8.40 -19.63
N LEU A 182 -18.76 8.33 -20.03
CA LEU A 182 -17.99 9.54 -20.34
C LEU A 182 -18.83 10.38 -21.31
N PRO A 183 -19.11 11.66 -21.00
CA PRO A 183 -19.79 12.53 -21.95
C PRO A 183 -18.93 12.55 -23.21
N ARG A 184 -19.49 12.08 -24.32
CA ARG A 184 -18.86 12.25 -25.63
C ARG A 184 -18.82 13.75 -25.88
N ASP A 185 -17.66 14.36 -25.69
CA ASP A 185 -17.42 15.71 -26.17
C ASP A 185 -17.72 15.75 -27.67
N ARG A 186 -18.74 16.52 -28.04
CA ARG A 186 -18.92 17.09 -29.37
C ARG A 186 -19.40 18.52 -29.19
N PRO A 187 -18.86 19.45 -29.99
CA PRO A 187 -19.32 19.58 -31.38
C PRO A 187 -18.35 19.07 -32.44
#